data_AF-A0A533STC8-F1
#
_entry.id   AF-A0A533STC8-F1
#
_cell.length_a   1.000
_cell.length_b   1.000
_cell.length_c   1.000
_cell.angle_alpha   90.00
_cell.angle_beta   90.00
_cell.angle_gamma   90.00
#
_symmetry.space_group_name_H-M   'P 1'
#
loop_
_entity.id
_entity.type
_entity.pdbx_description
1 polymer ?
#
loop_
_entity_poly.entity_id
_entity_poly.type
_entity_poly.pdbx_seq_one_letter_code
_entity_poly.pdbx_strand_id
1 'polypeptide(L)'
;MLVAVPSNVVSEALNKVTGLSGKIAIDVTNAFAGRNEAFPSYAHEVKAITGGPVAKAFNANFAALFDQVDTQRVRPGNLFAADEGARIITEQLIRDAGFDPVYVGDLEKARSLEDYFMQIMFPIVKAGMGPFFYHYAKPGEL
;
A
#
# COMPACT_ATOMS: atom_id res chain seq x y z
N MET A 1 8.23 9.47 1.94
CA MET A 1 7.49 9.50 3.22
C MET A 1 6.46 8.39 3.22
N LEU A 2 6.24 7.73 4.35
CA LEU A 2 5.17 6.72 4.50
C LEU A 2 3.94 7.38 5.15
N VAL A 3 2.77 7.23 4.54
CA VAL A 3 1.49 7.77 5.07
C VAL A 3 0.74 6.66 5.77
N ALA A 4 1.07 6.45 7.06
CA ALA A 4 0.56 5.37 7.89
C ALA A 4 -0.32 5.92 9.03
N VAL A 5 -1.40 6.61 8.68
CA VAL A 5 -2.39 7.15 9.63
C VAL A 5 -3.77 6.52 9.36
N PRO A 6 -4.72 6.59 10.31
CA PRO A 6 -6.09 6.15 10.05
C PRO A 6 -6.70 6.85 8.83
N SER A 7 -7.53 6.14 8.05
CA SER A 7 -7.95 6.59 6.72
C SER A 7 -8.76 7.90 6.73
N ASN A 8 -9.48 8.18 7.82
CA ASN A 8 -10.29 9.38 7.97
C ASN A 8 -9.49 10.64 8.33
N VAL A 9 -8.20 10.52 8.66
CA VAL A 9 -7.37 11.66 9.10
C VAL A 9 -6.18 11.91 8.17
N VAL A 10 -6.13 11.30 6.99
CA VAL A 10 -5.02 11.47 6.02
C VAL A 10 -4.78 12.94 5.70
N SER A 11 -5.82 13.64 5.24
CA SER A 11 -5.74 15.07 4.92
C SER A 11 -5.34 15.92 6.12
N GLU A 12 -5.97 15.70 7.27
CA GLU A 12 -5.67 16.46 8.50
C GLU A 12 -4.22 16.26 8.95
N ALA A 13 -3.73 15.02 8.93
CA ALA A 13 -2.38 14.68 9.36
C ALA A 13 -1.32 15.31 8.43
N LEU A 14 -1.51 15.21 7.12
CA LEU A 14 -0.58 15.78 6.15
C LEU A 14 -0.53 17.31 6.20
N ASN A 15 -1.68 17.97 6.41
CA ASN A 15 -1.74 19.44 6.52
C ASN A 15 -1.03 19.99 7.77
N LYS A 16 -0.73 19.16 8.76
CA LYS A 16 0.06 19.54 9.94
C LYS A 16 1.58 19.45 9.73
N VAL A 17 2.03 18.90 8.60
CA VAL A 17 3.45 18.68 8.31
C VAL A 17 3.95 19.68 7.27
N THR A 18 5.00 20.43 7.62
CA THR A 18 5.66 21.36 6.71
C THR A 18 6.72 20.65 5.85
N GLY A 19 6.98 21.15 4.63
CA GLY A 19 8.06 20.64 3.78
C GLY A 19 7.71 19.39 2.96
N LEU A 20 6.42 19.08 2.82
CA LEU A 20 5.92 17.95 2.02
C LEU A 20 5.89 18.21 0.51
N SER A 21 5.94 19.47 0.08
CA SER A 21 5.81 19.85 -1.33
C SER A 21 6.83 19.11 -2.21
N GLY A 22 6.34 18.40 -3.22
CA GLY A 22 7.14 17.62 -4.18
C GLY A 22 7.78 16.36 -3.60
N LYS A 23 7.52 16.00 -2.34
CA LYS A 23 8.09 14.79 -1.73
C LYS A 23 7.39 13.54 -2.25
N ILE A 24 8.17 12.48 -2.44
CA ILE A 24 7.63 11.15 -2.74
C ILE A 24 6.88 10.63 -1.51
N ALA A 25 5.67 10.12 -1.72
CA ALA A 25 4.84 9.53 -0.68
C ALA A 25 4.42 8.09 -1.01
N ILE A 26 4.29 7.26 0.01
CA ILE A 26 3.77 5.89 -0.09
C ILE A 26 2.57 5.81 0.84
N ASP A 27 1.39 5.68 0.25
CA ASP A 27 0.12 5.50 0.93
C ASP A 27 -0.12 4.02 1.25
N VAL A 28 -0.37 3.73 2.52
CA VAL A 28 -0.62 2.36 3.03
C VAL A 28 -2.03 2.19 3.61
N THR A 29 -2.91 3.17 3.40
CA THR A 29 -4.22 3.23 4.06
C THR A 29 -5.24 2.25 3.47
N ASN A 30 -6.22 1.84 4.29
CA ASN A 30 -7.39 1.06 3.87
C ASN A 30 -8.67 1.71 4.42
N ALA A 31 -9.79 1.55 3.72
CA ALA A 31 -11.03 2.30 3.98
C ALA A 31 -11.84 1.84 5.20
N PHE A 32 -11.20 1.59 6.33
CA PHE A 32 -11.87 1.18 7.57
C PHE A 32 -12.63 2.32 8.25
N ALA A 33 -12.17 3.56 8.11
CA ALA A 33 -12.79 4.74 8.72
C ALA A 33 -13.50 5.64 7.68
N GLY A 34 -13.83 5.07 6.52
CA GLY A 34 -14.39 5.82 5.39
C GLY A 34 -13.33 6.54 4.57
N ARG A 35 -13.71 6.91 3.33
CA ARG A 35 -12.88 7.54 2.29
C ARG A 35 -13.42 8.93 1.94
N ASN A 36 -12.53 9.85 1.58
CA ASN A 36 -12.90 11.09 0.92
C ASN A 36 -13.20 10.83 -0.58
N GLU A 37 -14.47 10.69 -0.94
CA GLU A 37 -14.89 10.38 -2.32
C GLU A 37 -14.73 11.55 -3.30
N ALA A 38 -14.19 12.70 -2.87
CA ALA A 38 -13.74 13.75 -3.79
C ALA A 38 -12.48 13.34 -4.59
N PHE A 39 -11.78 12.27 -4.16
CA PHE A 39 -10.60 11.75 -4.83
C PHE A 39 -10.83 10.30 -5.32
N PRO A 40 -10.19 9.89 -6.43
CA PRO A 40 -10.33 8.52 -6.94
C PRO A 40 -9.88 7.44 -5.93
N SER A 41 -8.84 7.72 -5.14
CA SER A 41 -8.30 6.84 -4.09
C SER A 41 -7.56 7.67 -3.03
N TYR A 42 -7.14 7.05 -1.92
CA TYR A 42 -6.33 7.74 -0.91
C TYR A 42 -4.97 8.18 -1.46
N ALA A 43 -4.36 7.37 -2.32
CA ALA A 43 -3.10 7.76 -2.95
C ALA A 43 -3.24 9.04 -3.80
N HIS A 44 -4.40 9.26 -4.43
CA HIS A 44 -4.70 10.51 -5.14
C HIS A 44 -4.92 11.69 -4.19
N GLU A 45 -5.58 11.48 -3.04
CA GLU A 45 -5.71 12.50 -1.99
C GLU A 45 -4.33 12.91 -1.45
N VAL A 46 -3.47 11.93 -1.14
CA VAL A 46 -2.08 12.17 -0.71
C VAL A 46 -1.30 12.94 -1.79
N LYS A 47 -1.47 12.58 -3.06
CA LYS A 47 -0.83 13.27 -4.19
C LYS A 47 -1.28 14.72 -4.31
N ALA A 48 -2.57 15.00 -4.13
CA ALA A 48 -3.11 16.35 -4.18
C ALA A 48 -2.52 17.26 -3.09
N ILE A 49 -2.20 16.71 -1.92
CA ILE A 49 -1.61 17.47 -0.80
C ILE A 49 -0.10 17.62 -0.93
N THR A 50 0.60 16.54 -1.30
CA THR A 50 2.07 16.54 -1.38
C THR A 50 2.59 17.16 -2.67
N GLY A 51 1.83 17.12 -3.76
CA GLY A 51 2.26 17.55 -5.10
C GLY A 51 3.44 16.76 -5.68
N GLY A 52 3.84 15.65 -5.03
CA GLY A 52 4.94 14.79 -5.45
C GLY A 52 4.45 13.44 -5.99
N PRO A 53 5.37 12.58 -6.49
CA PRO A 53 5.02 11.23 -6.93
C PRO A 53 4.52 10.38 -5.76
N VAL A 54 3.46 9.60 -5.99
CA VAL A 54 2.86 8.74 -4.95
C VAL A 54 2.84 7.28 -5.39
N ALA A 55 2.93 6.38 -4.42
CA ALA A 55 2.61 4.96 -4.59
C ALA A 55 1.55 4.51 -3.57
N LYS A 56 0.75 3.51 -3.96
CA LYS A 56 -0.09 2.69 -3.08
C LYS A 56 0.61 1.36 -2.87
N ALA A 57 1.01 1.05 -1.65
CA ALA A 57 1.74 -0.18 -1.31
C ALA A 57 1.44 -0.61 0.12
N PHE A 58 1.81 -1.84 0.50
CA PHE A 58 1.65 -2.41 1.85
C PHE A 58 0.20 -2.49 2.39
N ASN A 59 -0.79 -1.87 1.75
CA ASN A 59 -2.18 -1.88 2.20
C ASN A 59 -2.76 -3.31 2.25
N ALA A 60 -2.26 -4.21 1.40
CA ALA A 60 -2.66 -5.60 1.34
C ALA A 60 -1.85 -6.53 2.27
N ASN A 61 -0.90 -6.01 3.05
CA ASN A 61 -0.10 -6.81 3.99
C ASN A 61 -0.54 -6.55 5.44
N PHE A 62 -0.56 -7.61 6.25
CA PHE A 62 -1.04 -7.53 7.63
C PHE A 62 0.10 -7.21 8.60
N ALA A 63 0.00 -6.06 9.28
CA ALA A 63 1.04 -5.59 10.21
C ALA A 63 1.42 -6.63 11.29
N ALA A 64 0.45 -7.42 11.76
CA ALA A 64 0.69 -8.48 12.76
C ALA A 64 1.66 -9.58 12.31
N LEU A 65 1.98 -9.66 11.02
CA LEU A 65 2.89 -10.65 10.45
C LEU A 65 4.27 -10.09 10.09
N PHE A 66 4.54 -8.80 10.30
CA PHE A 66 5.80 -8.19 9.84
C PHE A 66 7.03 -8.83 10.50
N ASP A 67 6.95 -9.16 11.79
CA ASP A 67 8.01 -9.85 12.54
C ASP A 67 8.24 -11.32 12.11
N GLN A 68 7.44 -11.82 11.17
CA GLN A 68 7.52 -13.18 10.64
C GLN A 68 7.89 -13.20 9.15
N VAL A 69 8.13 -12.05 8.52
CA VAL A 69 8.42 -11.98 7.08
C VAL A 69 9.74 -12.67 6.74
N ASP A 70 10.77 -12.44 7.55
CA ASP A 70 12.11 -13.01 7.37
C ASP A 70 12.18 -14.50 7.69
N THR A 71 11.19 -15.04 8.43
CA THR A 71 11.08 -16.48 8.69
C THR A 71 10.47 -17.26 7.52
N GLN A 72 9.95 -16.58 6.49
CA GLN A 72 9.32 -17.25 5.35
C GLN A 72 10.37 -17.81 4.39
N ARG A 73 10.22 -19.08 4.01
CA ARG A 73 11.08 -19.75 3.02
C ARG A 73 11.12 -19.00 1.68
N VAL A 74 9.97 -18.48 1.26
CA VAL A 74 9.80 -17.68 0.03
C VAL A 74 9.27 -16.32 0.44
N ARG A 75 9.91 -15.25 -0.04
CA ARG A 75 9.52 -13.88 0.29
C ARG A 75 8.04 -13.66 -0.08
N PRO A 76 7.20 -13.22 0.86
CA PRO A 76 5.81 -12.90 0.55
C PRO A 76 5.72 -11.74 -0.42
N GLY A 77 4.66 -11.71 -1.23
CA GLY A 77 4.40 -10.65 -2.19
C GLY A 77 3.95 -9.35 -1.53
N ASN A 78 4.17 -8.24 -2.22
CA ASN A 78 3.60 -6.94 -1.88
C ASN A 78 3.08 -6.27 -3.16
N LEU A 79 1.77 -6.27 -3.32
CA LEU A 79 1.11 -5.58 -4.42
C LEU A 79 1.30 -4.08 -4.27
N PHE A 80 1.72 -3.42 -5.34
CA PHE A 80 1.79 -1.97 -5.36
C PHE A 80 1.47 -1.35 -6.72
N ALA A 81 1.00 -0.11 -6.67
CA ALA A 81 0.75 0.76 -7.81
C ALA A 81 1.50 2.08 -7.58
N ALA A 82 2.12 2.66 -8.60
CA ALA A 82 2.96 3.84 -8.40
C ALA A 82 3.00 4.79 -9.59
N ASP A 83 3.10 6.08 -9.29
CA ASP A 83 3.66 7.05 -10.23
C ASP A 83 5.08 6.64 -10.63
N GLU A 84 5.50 6.96 -11.86
CA GLU A 84 6.84 6.65 -12.38
C GLU A 84 7.94 7.10 -11.41
N GLY A 85 7.84 8.33 -10.89
CA GLY A 85 8.80 8.91 -9.95
C GLY A 85 8.81 8.29 -8.55
N ALA A 86 7.81 7.46 -8.20
CA ALA A 86 7.74 6.77 -6.91
C ALA A 86 8.11 5.28 -7.02
N ARG A 87 8.16 4.72 -8.23
CA ARG A 87 8.28 3.27 -8.45
C ARG A 87 9.55 2.67 -7.85
N ILE A 88 10.72 3.15 -8.25
CA ILE A 88 12.01 2.57 -7.85
C ILE A 88 12.18 2.59 -6.33
N ILE A 89 11.85 3.71 -5.69
CA ILE A 89 11.93 3.83 -4.22
C ILE A 89 10.93 2.91 -3.52
N THR A 90 9.74 2.73 -4.09
CA THR A 90 8.73 1.82 -3.52
C THR A 90 9.18 0.36 -3.64
N GLU A 91 9.72 -0.05 -4.79
CA GLU A 91 10.28 -1.38 -4.98
C GLU A 91 11.43 -1.65 -3.99
N GLN A 92 12.32 -0.68 -3.79
CA GLN A 92 13.40 -0.78 -2.82
C GLN A 92 12.86 -0.96 -1.40
N LEU A 93 11.93 -0.11 -0.96
CA LEU A 93 11.35 -0.20 0.38
C LEU A 93 10.64 -1.55 0.61
N ILE A 94 9.94 -2.06 -0.39
CA ILE A 94 9.30 -3.38 -0.31
C ILE A 94 10.33 -4.49 -0.11
N ARG A 95 11.44 -4.45 -0.86
CA ARG A 95 12.52 -5.44 -0.73
C ARG A 95 13.24 -5.34 0.61
N ASP A 96 13.47 -4.11 1.09
CA ASP A 96 14.09 -3.85 2.39
C ASP A 96 13.22 -4.35 3.54
N ALA A 97 11.89 -4.31 3.37
CA ALA A 97 10.93 -4.89 4.31
C ALA A 97 10.80 -6.42 4.21
N GLY A 98 11.58 -7.10 3.35
CA GLY A 98 11.61 -8.56 3.22
C GLY A 98 10.58 -9.15 2.25
N PHE A 99 9.81 -8.33 1.55
CA PHE A 99 8.80 -8.76 0.58
C PHE A 99 9.36 -8.81 -0.85
N ASP A 100 8.60 -9.40 -1.78
CA ASP A 100 8.83 -9.28 -3.22
C ASP A 100 7.81 -8.29 -3.84
N PRO A 101 8.27 -7.21 -4.50
CA PRO A 101 7.37 -6.22 -5.10
C PRO A 101 6.66 -6.77 -6.33
N VAL A 102 5.33 -6.67 -6.31
CA VAL A 102 4.46 -7.07 -7.41
C VAL A 102 3.79 -5.81 -7.97
N TYR A 103 4.31 -5.32 -9.09
CA TYR A 103 3.82 -4.10 -9.73
C TYR A 103 2.50 -4.34 -10.47
N VAL A 104 1.45 -3.63 -10.05
CA VAL A 104 0.09 -3.77 -10.58
C VAL A 104 -0.22 -2.74 -11.67
N GLY A 105 0.56 -1.65 -11.73
CA GLY A 105 0.40 -0.59 -12.71
C GLY A 105 0.64 0.80 -12.13
N ASP A 106 0.24 1.81 -12.90
CA ASP A 106 0.30 3.21 -12.51
C ASP A 106 -0.67 3.54 -11.35
N LEU A 107 -0.66 4.80 -10.90
CA LEU A 107 -1.45 5.25 -9.76
C LEU A 107 -2.97 5.03 -9.94
N GLU A 108 -3.47 4.91 -11.17
CA GLU A 108 -4.88 4.62 -11.46
C GLU A 108 -5.33 3.27 -10.87
N LYS A 109 -4.39 2.35 -10.61
CA LYS A 109 -4.68 1.07 -9.94
C LYS A 109 -4.79 1.17 -8.43
N ALA A 110 -4.51 2.33 -7.82
CA ALA A 110 -4.58 2.51 -6.38
C ALA A 110 -5.98 2.20 -5.81
N ARG A 111 -7.06 2.65 -6.48
CA ARG A 111 -8.44 2.32 -6.07
C ARG A 111 -8.70 0.82 -6.12
N SER A 112 -8.18 0.14 -7.15
CA SER A 112 -8.31 -1.31 -7.28
C SER A 112 -7.59 -2.06 -6.15
N LEU A 113 -6.44 -1.60 -5.69
CA LEU A 113 -5.74 -2.19 -4.54
C LEU A 113 -6.47 -1.97 -3.22
N GLU A 114 -7.07 -0.80 -3.01
CA GLU A 114 -7.92 -0.52 -1.85
C GLU A 114 -9.13 -1.45 -1.82
N ASP A 115 -9.82 -1.53 -2.95
CA ASP A 115 -11.02 -2.34 -3.07
C ASP A 115 -10.68 -3.85 -3.03
N TYR A 116 -9.55 -4.28 -3.59
CA TYR A 116 -9.05 -5.66 -3.46
C TYR A 116 -8.85 -6.06 -2.00
N PHE A 117 -8.21 -5.20 -1.20
CA PHE A 117 -8.05 -5.48 0.22
C PHE A 117 -9.41 -5.53 0.94
N MET A 118 -10.27 -4.55 0.73
CA MET A 118 -11.55 -4.45 1.44
C MET A 118 -12.57 -5.52 1.02
N GLN A 119 -12.60 -5.90 -0.26
CA GLN A 119 -13.63 -6.78 -0.82
C GLN A 119 -13.17 -8.25 -0.92
N ILE A 120 -11.86 -8.51 -0.92
CA ILE A 120 -11.32 -9.87 -1.04
C ILE A 120 -10.51 -10.26 0.19
N MET A 121 -9.41 -9.55 0.47
CA MET A 121 -8.46 -10.00 1.50
C MET A 121 -9.05 -9.93 2.92
N PHE A 122 -9.69 -8.83 3.26
CA PHE A 122 -10.28 -8.65 4.59
C PHE A 122 -11.42 -9.66 4.87
N PRO A 123 -12.34 -9.94 3.92
CA PRO A 123 -13.28 -11.05 4.07
C PRO A 123 -12.65 -12.42 4.28
N ILE A 124 -11.54 -12.75 3.61
CA ILE A 124 -10.81 -14.01 3.85
C ILE A 124 -10.35 -14.12 5.32
N VAL A 125 -9.79 -13.04 5.87
CA VAL A 125 -9.43 -12.98 7.30
C VAL A 125 -10.65 -13.22 8.17
N LYS A 126 -11.77 -12.53 7.88
CA LYS A 126 -13.02 -12.61 8.64
C LYS A 126 -13.71 -13.98 8.55
N ALA A 127 -13.47 -14.73 7.47
CA ALA A 127 -13.97 -16.08 7.27
C ALA A 127 -13.20 -17.15 8.07
N GLY A 128 -12.19 -16.76 8.86
CA GLY A 128 -11.51 -17.64 9.81
C GLY A 128 -10.07 -18.01 9.45
N MET A 129 -9.55 -17.57 8.30
CA MET A 129 -8.15 -17.80 7.94
C MET A 129 -7.17 -17.03 8.86
N GLY A 130 -7.61 -15.91 9.44
CA GLY A 130 -6.72 -14.98 10.14
C GLY A 130 -5.79 -14.24 9.16
N PRO A 131 -4.85 -13.41 9.66
CA PRO A 131 -3.83 -12.76 8.84
C PRO A 131 -2.99 -13.79 8.08
N PHE A 132 -2.61 -13.49 6.84
CA PHE A 132 -1.86 -14.42 6.00
C PHE A 132 -0.85 -13.71 5.07
N PHE A 133 0.13 -14.47 4.60
CA PHE A 133 1.00 -14.09 3.49
C PHE A 133 0.43 -14.58 2.16
N TYR A 134 0.69 -13.85 1.08
CA TYR A 134 0.34 -14.25 -0.28
C TYR A 134 1.58 -14.21 -1.17
N HIS A 135 1.56 -14.97 -2.27
CA HIS A 135 2.66 -15.04 -3.24
C HIS A 135 2.12 -14.93 -4.67
N TYR A 136 2.86 -14.24 -5.53
CA TYR A 136 2.64 -14.21 -6.97
C TYR A 136 3.96 -14.61 -7.64
N ALA A 137 3.92 -15.61 -8.50
CA ALA A 137 5.08 -16.03 -9.26
C ALA A 137 4.67 -16.54 -10.64
N LYS A 138 5.64 -16.64 -11.55
CA LYS A 138 5.41 -17.32 -12.83
C LYS A 138 5.27 -18.83 -12.60
N PRO A 139 4.69 -19.56 -13.57
CA PRO A 139 4.64 -21.02 -13.49
C PRO A 139 6.03 -21.62 -13.23
N GLY A 140 6.17 -22.41 -12.16
CA GLY A 140 7.40 -23.09 -11.77
C GLY A 140 8.31 -22.34 -10.78
N GLU A 141 7.90 -21.18 -10.26
CA GLU A 141 8.74 -20.32 -9.41
C GLU A 141 8.28 -20.22 -7.92
N LEU A 142 7.52 -21.21 -7.39
CA LEU A 142 7.04 -21.28 -5.98
C LEU A 142 7.48 -22.56 -5.23
#